data_AF-A0A8C7PB77-F1
#
_entry.id   AF-A0A8C7PB77-F1
#
_cell.length_a   1.000
_cell.length_b   1.000
_cell.length_c   1.000
_cell.angle_alpha   90.00
_cell.angle_beta   90.00
_cell.angle_gamma   90.00
#
_symmetry.space_group_name_H-M   'P 1'
#
loop_
_entity.id
_entity.type
_entity.pdbx_description
1 polymer ?
#
loop_
_entity_poly.entity_id
_entity_poly.type
_entity_poly.pdbx_seq_one_letter_code
_entity_poly.pdbx_strand_id
1 'polypeptide(L)'
;MAWGLVSMTLRGLLSVVILLSTATSTDGRDVHVTCVFSEDCVLPCSFLPGSEEVIHWMKPEDKDLTIHSYYYSTDQLKQQSQRFRGRTALFNDQIPKGNASLLLRGITLQDQGRYKCYTSTIKGNMESFINIAVEAPVRLVDIQLSDDIITCSSTGIYAEPKLTWSTDPPSDLSFDPGTIQNSTSIKVDDQGLYDITSTKQFSRNLTNICTVTSGTVERTATLKQQGNQSINS
;
A
#
# COMPACT_ATOMS: atom_id res chain seq x y z
N MET A 1 -19.71 -38.94 43.18
CA MET A 1 -18.43 -38.28 43.51
C MET A 1 -17.89 -37.68 42.22
N ALA A 2 -17.78 -36.34 42.17
CA ALA A 2 -16.98 -35.60 41.19
C ALA A 2 -15.51 -36.09 41.26
N TRP A 3 -14.61 -35.94 40.28
CA TRP A 3 -14.03 -34.76 39.60
C TRP A 3 -13.44 -35.27 38.26
N GLY A 4 -13.17 -34.55 37.17
CA GLY A 4 -13.12 -33.13 36.81
C GLY A 4 -12.27 -33.05 35.52
N LEU A 5 -12.81 -32.48 34.44
CA LEU A 5 -12.11 -32.23 33.17
C LEU A 5 -11.10 -31.09 33.33
N VAL A 6 -9.88 -31.26 32.82
CA VAL A 6 -9.03 -30.12 32.43
C VAL A 6 -8.90 -30.14 30.91
N SER A 7 -9.76 -29.35 30.29
CA SER A 7 -9.58 -28.88 28.92
C SER A 7 -8.55 -27.75 28.95
N MET A 8 -7.36 -27.98 28.41
CA MET A 8 -6.47 -26.89 28.00
C MET A 8 -6.85 -26.51 26.57
N THR A 9 -7.75 -25.54 26.44
CA THR A 9 -7.91 -24.82 25.18
C THR A 9 -6.66 -23.99 24.94
N LEU A 10 -5.80 -24.42 24.01
CA LEU A 10 -4.74 -23.57 23.47
C LEU A 10 -5.42 -22.53 22.56
N ARG A 11 -5.66 -21.35 23.12
CA ARG A 11 -6.27 -20.22 22.41
C ARG A 11 -5.31 -19.70 21.33
N GLY A 12 -5.81 -19.69 20.09
CA GLY A 12 -5.45 -18.72 19.06
C GLY A 12 -4.00 -18.74 18.57
N LEU A 13 -3.67 -19.66 17.65
CA LEU A 13 -2.67 -19.33 16.64
C LEU A 13 -3.36 -18.50 15.56
N LEU A 14 -3.02 -17.22 15.44
CA LEU A 14 -3.20 -16.51 14.18
C LEU A 14 -2.39 -17.28 13.12
N SER A 15 -3.07 -17.94 12.19
CA SER A 15 -2.44 -18.45 10.98
C SER A 15 -1.93 -17.26 10.18
N VAL A 16 -0.67 -16.87 10.40
CA VAL A 16 0.04 -15.96 9.50
C VAL A 16 0.32 -16.77 8.24
N VAL A 17 -0.50 -16.58 7.21
CA VAL A 17 -0.22 -17.10 5.88
C VAL A 17 0.90 -16.24 5.30
N ILE A 18 2.15 -16.68 5.52
CA ILE A 18 3.31 -16.06 4.86
C ILE A 18 3.28 -16.54 3.41
N LEU A 19 2.81 -15.68 2.50
CA LEU A 19 2.96 -15.88 1.07
C LEU A 19 4.46 -15.81 0.74
N LEU A 20 5.11 -16.97 0.69
CA LEU A 20 6.46 -17.10 0.16
C LEU A 20 6.40 -16.81 -1.34
N SER A 21 6.74 -15.58 -1.72
CA SER A 21 6.99 -15.23 -3.11
C SER A 21 8.26 -15.96 -3.55
N THR A 22 8.11 -16.96 -4.43
CA THR A 22 9.25 -17.58 -5.09
C THR A 22 9.82 -16.58 -6.09
N ALA A 23 10.83 -15.82 -5.68
CA ALA A 23 11.63 -15.03 -6.60
C ALA A 23 12.60 -15.97 -7.32
N THR A 24 12.26 -16.35 -8.55
CA THR A 24 13.20 -17.01 -9.45
C THR A 24 14.16 -15.95 -9.97
N SER A 25 15.45 -16.06 -9.64
CA SER A 25 16.47 -15.18 -10.22
C SER A 25 16.70 -15.55 -11.68
N THR A 26 15.96 -14.90 -12.58
CA THR A 26 16.32 -14.88 -13.99
C THR A 26 17.20 -13.66 -14.24
N ASP A 27 18.42 -13.92 -14.67
CA ASP A 27 19.28 -13.09 -15.50
C ASP A 27 18.70 -11.72 -15.92
N GLY A 28 19.36 -10.64 -15.46
CA GLY A 28 19.31 -9.31 -16.07
C GLY A 28 18.05 -8.46 -15.96
N ARG A 29 17.01 -8.84 -15.19
CA ARG A 29 15.80 -8.00 -15.04
C ARG A 29 15.66 -7.40 -13.64
N ASP A 30 15.44 -6.09 -13.62
CA ASP A 30 15.08 -5.35 -12.41
C ASP A 30 13.82 -5.97 -11.75
N VAL A 31 13.88 -6.14 -10.43
CA VAL A 31 12.75 -6.62 -9.62
C VAL A 31 11.77 -5.47 -9.42
N HIS A 32 10.47 -5.72 -9.58
CA HIS A 32 9.44 -4.71 -9.33
C HIS A 32 8.72 -5.01 -8.01
N VAL A 33 8.60 -3.99 -7.16
CA VAL A 33 7.93 -4.09 -5.85
C VAL A 33 6.91 -2.98 -5.75
N THR A 34 5.65 -3.35 -5.47
CA THR A 34 4.61 -2.39 -5.12
C THR A 34 4.56 -2.24 -3.60
N CYS A 35 4.75 -1.02 -3.10
CA CYS A 35 4.71 -0.68 -1.69
C CYS A 35 3.46 0.16 -1.38
N VAL A 36 2.84 -0.08 -0.23
CA VAL A 36 1.66 0.68 0.19
C VAL A 36 2.09 1.95 0.94
N PHE A 37 1.48 3.09 0.60
CA PHE A 37 1.74 4.37 1.26
C PHE A 37 1.53 4.30 2.78
N SER A 38 2.42 4.93 3.52
CA SER A 38 2.48 4.95 5.00
C SER A 38 2.70 3.58 5.66
N GLU A 39 2.90 2.51 4.90
CA GLU A 39 3.25 1.19 5.43
C GLU A 39 4.75 0.92 5.30
N ASP A 40 5.21 -0.17 5.91
CA ASP A 40 6.57 -0.66 5.78
C ASP A 40 6.68 -1.57 4.55
N CYS A 41 7.79 -1.47 3.81
CA CYS A 41 8.02 -2.27 2.61
C CYS A 41 9.39 -2.94 2.65
N VAL A 42 9.47 -4.18 2.16
CA VAL A 42 10.72 -4.95 2.09
C VAL A 42 11.20 -5.00 0.65
N LEU A 43 12.41 -4.49 0.43
CA LEU A 43 13.09 -4.53 -0.86
C LEU A 43 13.97 -5.77 -0.91
N PRO A 44 13.67 -6.75 -1.80
CA PRO A 44 14.39 -8.00 -1.82
C PRO A 44 15.80 -7.80 -2.38
N CYS A 45 16.79 -8.39 -1.71
CA CYS A 45 18.14 -8.51 -2.25
C CYS A 45 18.81 -9.76 -1.67
N SER A 46 19.36 -10.59 -2.56
CA SER A 46 20.04 -11.83 -2.21
C SER A 46 21.44 -11.83 -2.80
N PHE A 47 22.38 -12.43 -2.09
CA PHE A 47 23.77 -12.53 -2.51
C PHE A 47 24.37 -13.88 -2.11
N LEU A 48 25.51 -14.22 -2.71
CA LEU A 48 26.24 -15.44 -2.37
C LEU A 48 26.88 -15.28 -0.97
N PRO A 49 26.51 -16.09 0.03
CA PRO A 49 27.08 -15.96 1.38
C PRO A 49 28.59 -16.24 1.39
N GLY A 50 29.33 -15.42 2.13
CA GLY A 50 30.78 -15.48 2.30
C GLY A 50 31.22 -14.52 3.40
N SER A 51 32.48 -14.60 3.82
CA SER A 51 33.03 -13.67 4.82
C SER A 51 33.24 -12.27 4.23
N GLU A 52 33.42 -11.30 5.12
CA GLU A 52 33.67 -9.89 4.79
C GLU A 52 32.51 -9.27 3.98
N GLU A 53 31.29 -9.45 4.48
CA GLU A 53 30.08 -8.94 3.85
C GLU A 53 30.08 -7.42 3.81
N VAL A 54 29.94 -6.88 2.61
CA VAL A 54 29.71 -5.46 2.35
C VAL A 54 28.38 -5.34 1.62
N ILE A 55 27.48 -4.51 2.14
CA ILE A 55 26.16 -4.26 1.56
C ILE A 55 25.96 -2.75 1.45
N HIS A 56 25.56 -2.29 0.28
CA HIS A 56 25.17 -0.90 0.04
C HIS A 56 23.84 -0.84 -0.70
N TRP A 57 22.88 -0.15 -0.08
CA TRP A 57 21.66 0.29 -0.74
C TRP A 57 21.82 1.74 -1.17
N MET A 58 21.57 1.99 -2.45
CA MET A 58 21.73 3.31 -3.08
C MET A 58 20.55 3.62 -3.99
N LYS A 59 20.32 4.90 -4.24
CA LYS A 59 19.40 5.38 -5.28
C LYS A 59 20.22 5.96 -6.44
N PRO A 60 20.43 5.22 -7.55
CA PRO A 60 21.35 5.64 -8.62
C PRO A 60 20.98 6.97 -9.25
N GLU A 61 19.68 7.21 -9.46
CA GLU A 61 19.15 8.41 -10.11
C GLU A 61 19.38 9.69 -9.28
N ASP A 62 19.55 9.55 -7.96
CA ASP A 62 19.81 10.66 -7.04
C ASP A 62 21.31 10.83 -6.76
N LYS A 63 22.16 10.66 -7.78
CA LYS A 63 23.64 10.71 -7.68
C LYS A 63 24.19 9.65 -6.71
N ASP A 64 23.71 8.42 -6.85
CA ASP A 64 24.05 7.30 -5.95
C ASP A 64 23.83 7.63 -4.47
N LEU A 65 22.72 8.31 -4.16
CA LEU A 65 22.34 8.68 -2.80
C LEU A 65 22.37 7.45 -1.89
N THR A 66 23.14 7.52 -0.81
CA THR A 66 23.31 6.42 0.13
C THR A 66 22.07 6.26 1.01
N ILE A 67 21.42 5.10 0.91
CA ILE A 67 20.22 4.75 1.66
C ILE A 67 20.58 3.99 2.93
N HIS A 68 21.43 2.98 2.81
CA HIS A 68 21.86 2.14 3.92
C HIS A 68 23.20 1.49 3.56
N SER A 69 24.05 1.24 4.55
CA SER A 69 25.32 0.56 4.34
C SER A 69 25.64 -0.34 5.52
N TYR A 70 26.25 -1.49 5.25
CA TYR A 70 26.67 -2.46 6.24
C TYR A 70 28.03 -3.02 5.85
N TYR A 71 28.97 -3.00 6.78
CA TYR A 71 30.29 -3.60 6.66
C TYR A 71 30.96 -3.65 8.04
N TYR A 72 31.98 -4.51 8.20
CA TYR A 72 32.56 -4.86 9.51
C TYR A 72 31.52 -5.37 10.51
N SER A 73 30.55 -6.15 10.00
CA SER A 73 29.50 -6.79 10.77
C SER A 73 28.58 -5.82 11.53
N THR A 74 28.43 -4.58 11.04
CA THR A 74 27.56 -3.57 11.64
C THR A 74 27.00 -2.60 10.59
N ASP A 75 25.87 -1.98 10.90
CA ASP A 75 25.29 -0.89 10.10
C ASP A 75 26.18 0.35 10.16
N GLN A 76 26.30 1.05 9.04
CA GLN A 76 27.22 2.17 8.80
C GLN A 76 26.42 3.39 8.35
N LEU A 77 25.69 3.99 9.29
CA LEU A 77 24.66 4.99 9.00
C LEU A 77 25.17 6.44 8.94
N LYS A 78 26.48 6.67 9.10
CA LYS A 78 27.05 8.03 9.16
C LYS A 78 26.83 8.85 7.89
N GLN A 79 26.87 8.21 6.73
CA GLN A 79 26.68 8.85 5.41
C GLN A 79 25.26 8.64 4.85
N GLN A 80 24.35 8.10 5.66
CA GLN A 80 22.97 7.90 5.25
C GLN A 80 22.30 9.24 4.97
N SER A 81 21.62 9.33 3.82
CA SER A 81 20.82 10.50 3.49
C SER A 81 19.75 10.77 4.54
N GLN A 82 19.55 12.05 4.87
CA GLN A 82 18.58 12.48 5.87
C GLN A 82 17.17 11.95 5.61
N ARG A 83 16.81 11.75 4.33
CA ARG A 83 15.49 11.25 3.92
C ARG A 83 15.21 9.79 4.34
N PHE A 84 16.26 9.00 4.54
CA PHE A 84 16.17 7.57 4.92
C PHE A 84 16.54 7.32 6.38
N ARG A 85 16.94 8.37 7.11
CA ARG A 85 17.39 8.28 8.49
C ARG A 85 16.26 7.80 9.41
N GLY A 86 16.53 6.72 10.15
CA GLY A 86 15.55 6.09 11.04
C GLY A 86 14.46 5.29 10.33
N ARG A 87 14.46 5.26 8.99
CA ARG A 87 13.46 4.55 8.18
C ARG A 87 13.95 3.23 7.62
N THR A 88 15.24 2.92 7.71
CA THR A 88 15.79 1.71 7.10
C THR A 88 16.34 0.72 8.12
N ALA A 89 16.27 -0.57 7.80
CA ALA A 89 16.93 -1.64 8.55
C ALA A 89 17.26 -2.81 7.62
N LEU A 90 18.39 -3.47 7.87
CA LEU A 90 18.69 -4.78 7.30
C LEU A 90 18.27 -5.89 8.28
N PHE A 91 18.07 -7.09 7.75
CA PHE A 91 17.82 -8.29 8.56
C PHE A 91 19.15 -8.91 8.96
N ASN A 92 19.82 -8.31 9.95
CA ASN A 92 21.23 -8.60 10.27
C ASN A 92 21.48 -10.09 10.61
N ASP A 93 20.51 -10.78 11.20
CA ASP A 93 20.57 -12.21 11.50
C ASP A 93 20.47 -13.12 10.26
N GLN A 94 20.05 -12.57 9.12
CA GLN A 94 19.91 -13.27 7.84
C GLN A 94 21.03 -12.93 6.85
N ILE A 95 21.87 -11.92 7.13
CA ILE A 95 23.02 -11.56 6.29
C ILE A 95 23.98 -12.75 6.09
N PRO A 96 24.38 -13.52 7.12
CA PRO A 96 25.26 -14.69 6.93
C PRO A 96 24.64 -15.80 6.07
N LYS A 97 23.33 -15.73 5.82
CA LYS A 97 22.58 -16.67 4.97
C LYS A 97 22.34 -16.11 3.56
N GLY A 98 22.89 -14.94 3.23
CA GLY A 98 22.81 -14.32 1.90
C GLY A 98 21.62 -13.40 1.71
N ASN A 99 20.96 -12.95 2.79
CA ASN A 99 19.85 -12.01 2.71
C ASN A 99 20.32 -10.58 3.01
N ALA A 100 20.32 -9.73 2.00
CA ALA A 100 20.65 -8.31 2.09
C ALA A 100 19.41 -7.42 1.90
N SER A 101 18.20 -7.97 2.08
CA SER A 101 16.94 -7.26 1.90
C SER A 101 16.82 -6.07 2.86
N LEU A 102 16.24 -4.98 2.38
CA LEU A 102 16.08 -3.74 3.12
C LEU A 102 14.62 -3.56 3.54
N LEU A 103 14.39 -3.40 4.83
CA LEU A 103 13.13 -2.85 5.33
C LEU A 103 13.18 -1.32 5.20
N LEU A 104 12.25 -0.73 4.46
CA LEU A 104 12.02 0.71 4.37
C LEU A 104 10.66 1.06 4.99
N ARG A 105 10.68 1.90 6.03
CA ARG A 105 9.53 2.22 6.86
C ARG A 105 8.79 3.48 6.41
N GLY A 106 7.47 3.44 6.58
CA GLY A 106 6.58 4.57 6.32
C GLY A 106 6.76 5.10 4.90
N ILE A 107 6.43 4.29 3.91
CA ILE A 107 6.62 4.60 2.48
C ILE A 107 5.88 5.87 2.10
N THR A 108 6.53 6.70 1.29
CA THR A 108 5.98 7.94 0.73
C THR A 108 6.00 7.89 -0.80
N LEU A 109 5.20 8.72 -1.48
CA LEU A 109 5.22 8.77 -2.95
C LEU A 109 6.60 9.12 -3.52
N GLN A 110 7.40 9.89 -2.78
CA GLN A 110 8.74 10.24 -3.23
C GLN A 110 9.66 9.01 -3.31
N ASP A 111 9.39 7.96 -2.52
CA ASP A 111 10.23 6.76 -2.45
C ASP A 111 10.10 5.87 -3.68
N GLN A 112 9.17 6.17 -4.58
CA GLN A 112 9.11 5.59 -5.91
C GLN A 112 10.44 5.74 -6.67
N GLY A 113 10.71 4.79 -7.56
CA GLY A 113 11.86 4.80 -8.46
C GLY A 113 12.80 3.62 -8.27
N ARG A 114 13.98 3.71 -8.89
CA ARG A 114 14.95 2.62 -8.98
C ARG A 114 15.97 2.66 -7.85
N TYR A 115 16.19 1.50 -7.24
CA TYR A 115 17.11 1.25 -6.14
C TYR A 115 18.17 0.24 -6.58
N LYS A 116 19.39 0.39 -6.06
CA LYS A 116 20.51 -0.52 -6.30
C LYS A 116 20.92 -1.15 -4.98
N CYS A 117 20.93 -2.49 -4.96
CA CYS A 117 21.56 -3.27 -3.91
C CYS A 117 22.89 -3.78 -4.45
N TYR A 118 23.99 -3.25 -3.92
CA TYR A 118 25.34 -3.77 -4.14
C TYR A 118 25.72 -4.64 -2.95
N THR A 119 26.26 -5.82 -3.25
CA THR A 119 26.77 -6.75 -2.24
C THR A 119 28.15 -7.25 -2.63
N SER A 120 29.01 -7.49 -1.66
CA SER A 120 30.34 -8.07 -1.87
C SER A 120 30.71 -8.99 -0.71
N THR A 121 31.40 -10.07 -1.05
CA THR A 121 32.07 -10.98 -0.12
C THR A 121 33.42 -11.39 -0.74
N ILE A 122 34.22 -12.16 -0.01
CA ILE A 122 35.43 -12.79 -0.56
C ILE A 122 35.18 -13.67 -1.80
N LYS A 123 33.93 -14.08 -2.06
CA LYS A 123 33.55 -14.92 -3.21
C LYS A 123 33.21 -14.10 -4.47
N GLY A 124 33.12 -12.77 -4.35
CA GLY A 124 32.78 -11.87 -5.44
C GLY A 124 31.73 -10.83 -5.05
N ASN A 125 31.42 -9.96 -6.00
CA ASN A 125 30.41 -8.92 -5.88
C ASN A 125 29.18 -9.22 -6.75
N MET A 126 28.02 -8.71 -6.33
CA MET A 126 26.76 -8.79 -7.06
C MET A 126 26.03 -7.45 -6.97
N GLU A 127 25.36 -7.10 -8.06
CA GLU A 127 24.45 -5.95 -8.11
C GLU A 127 23.06 -6.43 -8.51
N SER A 128 22.05 -5.89 -7.84
CA SER A 128 20.65 -6.08 -8.22
C SER A 128 19.91 -4.75 -8.15
N PHE A 129 18.87 -4.62 -8.97
CA PHE A 129 18.09 -3.40 -9.09
C PHE A 129 16.63 -3.69 -8.76
N ILE A 130 16.04 -2.80 -7.97
CA ILE A 130 14.66 -2.91 -7.48
C ILE A 130 13.93 -1.62 -7.88
N ASN A 131 12.87 -1.74 -8.66
CA ASN A 131 11.97 -0.64 -8.99
C ASN A 131 10.80 -0.65 -8.01
N ILE A 132 10.69 0.41 -7.21
CA ILE A 132 9.56 0.62 -6.31
C ILE A 132 8.47 1.37 -7.05
N ALA A 133 7.26 0.84 -7.05
CA ALA A 133 6.02 1.58 -7.30
C ALA A 133 5.30 1.80 -5.97
N VAL A 134 4.64 2.94 -5.80
CA VAL A 134 3.85 3.23 -4.60
C VAL A 134 2.38 3.26 -4.93
N GLU A 135 1.56 2.62 -4.10
CA GLU A 135 0.10 2.67 -4.18
C GLU A 135 -0.50 3.17 -2.88
N ALA A 136 -1.65 3.86 -2.97
CA ALA A 136 -2.50 4.14 -1.82
C ALA A 136 -3.94 3.74 -2.23
N PRO A 137 -4.34 2.50 -1.95
CA PRO A 137 -5.60 1.96 -2.48
C PRO A 137 -6.80 2.62 -1.81
N VAL A 138 -7.96 2.53 -2.46
CA VAL A 138 -9.25 2.92 -1.86
C VAL A 138 -9.52 2.03 -0.65
N ARG A 139 -9.41 2.59 0.57
CA ARG A 139 -9.65 1.85 1.82
C ARG A 139 -11.09 1.96 2.29
N LEU A 140 -11.63 3.17 2.30
CA LEU A 140 -12.98 3.46 2.76
C LEU A 140 -13.71 4.32 1.73
N VAL A 141 -14.97 3.99 1.47
CA VAL A 141 -15.90 4.84 0.73
C VAL A 141 -17.02 5.15 1.71
N ASP A 142 -17.18 6.42 2.04
CA ASP A 142 -18.20 6.89 2.96
C ASP A 142 -19.36 7.49 2.17
N ILE A 143 -20.59 7.23 2.62
CA ILE A 143 -21.80 7.77 2.02
C ILE A 143 -22.72 8.30 3.12
N GLN A 144 -23.05 9.58 3.04
CA GLN A 144 -23.85 10.29 4.04
C GLN A 144 -25.04 10.99 3.40
N LEU A 145 -26.14 11.11 4.14
CA LEU A 145 -27.34 11.83 3.71
C LEU A 145 -27.56 13.05 4.61
N SER A 146 -27.75 14.22 4.00
CA SER A 146 -28.16 15.45 4.69
C SER A 146 -29.23 16.15 3.87
N ASP A 147 -30.39 16.41 4.49
CA ASP A 147 -31.58 17.10 3.96
C ASP A 147 -32.26 16.53 2.69
N ASP A 148 -31.55 15.75 1.88
CA ASP A 148 -31.91 15.02 0.64
C ASP A 148 -30.72 14.96 -0.34
N ILE A 149 -29.58 15.50 0.04
CA ILE A 149 -28.33 15.39 -0.70
C ILE A 149 -27.51 14.27 -0.09
N ILE A 150 -27.11 13.32 -0.92
CA ILE A 150 -26.10 12.35 -0.53
C ILE A 150 -24.72 12.80 -0.96
N THR A 151 -23.79 12.68 -0.03
CA THR A 151 -22.37 12.96 -0.23
C THR A 151 -21.62 11.66 -0.12
N CYS A 152 -20.88 11.31 -1.17
CA CYS A 152 -19.96 10.19 -1.16
C CYS A 152 -18.52 10.71 -1.16
N SER A 153 -17.67 10.16 -0.31
CA SER A 153 -16.28 10.61 -0.21
C SER A 153 -15.31 9.47 0.08
N SER A 154 -14.06 9.68 -0.34
CA SER A 154 -12.93 8.81 -0.04
C SER A 154 -11.64 9.65 -0.07
N THR A 155 -10.69 9.32 0.79
CA THR A 155 -9.50 10.15 1.06
C THR A 155 -8.20 9.35 1.04
N GLY A 156 -7.09 10.02 0.77
CA GLY A 156 -5.75 9.44 0.85
C GLY A 156 -5.45 8.39 -0.23
N ILE A 157 -5.93 8.62 -1.46
CA ILE A 157 -5.86 7.64 -2.56
C ILE A 157 -4.72 7.99 -3.52
N TYR A 158 -4.10 6.97 -4.12
CA TYR A 158 -3.14 7.11 -5.21
C TYR A 158 -3.15 5.83 -6.06
N ALA A 159 -3.37 5.90 -7.38
CA ALA A 159 -3.40 7.08 -8.25
C ALA A 159 -4.76 7.82 -8.31
N GLU A 160 -4.91 8.77 -9.24
CA GLU A 160 -6.11 9.60 -9.41
C GLU A 160 -7.40 8.75 -9.45
N PRO A 161 -8.33 8.95 -8.50
CA PRO A 161 -9.54 8.14 -8.39
C PRO A 161 -10.67 8.64 -9.29
N LYS A 162 -11.61 7.74 -9.61
CA LYS A 162 -12.88 8.05 -10.27
C LYS A 162 -14.02 7.67 -9.35
N LEU A 163 -15.06 8.49 -9.33
CA LEU A 163 -16.28 8.22 -8.57
C LEU A 163 -17.47 8.16 -9.52
N THR A 164 -18.22 7.08 -9.46
CA THR A 164 -19.45 6.89 -10.24
C THR A 164 -20.64 6.63 -9.31
N TRP A 165 -21.82 7.02 -9.78
CA TRP A 165 -23.07 6.80 -9.10
C TRP A 165 -23.92 5.82 -9.89
N SER A 166 -24.56 4.89 -9.21
CA SER A 166 -25.58 4.01 -9.76
C SER A 166 -26.73 3.82 -8.77
N THR A 167 -27.76 3.10 -9.20
CA THR A 167 -28.94 2.80 -8.41
C THR A 167 -29.38 1.36 -8.63
N ASP A 168 -30.03 0.78 -7.63
CA ASP A 168 -30.72 -0.52 -7.74
C ASP A 168 -32.19 -0.38 -7.29
N PRO A 169 -33.18 -0.67 -8.17
CA PRO A 169 -33.02 -1.02 -9.59
C PRO A 169 -32.40 0.14 -10.41
N PRO A 170 -31.78 -0.15 -11.59
CA PRO A 170 -31.20 0.89 -12.43
C PRO A 170 -32.27 1.90 -12.85
N SER A 171 -32.11 3.16 -12.44
CA SER A 171 -32.92 4.25 -12.97
C SER A 171 -32.54 4.51 -14.43
N ASP A 172 -33.52 4.73 -15.31
CA ASP A 172 -33.26 5.08 -16.71
C ASP A 172 -32.66 6.49 -16.80
N LEU A 173 -31.34 6.55 -16.89
CA LEU A 173 -30.53 7.78 -16.93
C LEU A 173 -30.59 8.49 -18.30
N SER A 174 -31.31 7.93 -19.28
CA SER A 174 -31.29 8.40 -20.68
C SER A 174 -32.29 9.52 -20.99
N PHE A 175 -33.24 9.81 -20.10
CA PHE A 175 -34.36 10.72 -20.40
C PHE A 175 -34.21 12.16 -19.89
N ASP A 176 -33.18 12.45 -19.08
CA ASP A 176 -32.92 13.83 -18.65
C ASP A 176 -31.40 14.06 -18.44
N PRO A 177 -30.71 14.68 -19.43
CA PRO A 177 -29.29 15.02 -19.35
C PRO A 177 -28.91 15.94 -18.17
N GLY A 178 -29.88 16.46 -17.40
CA GLY A 178 -29.68 17.34 -16.26
C GLY A 178 -29.96 16.76 -14.86
N THR A 179 -30.41 15.49 -14.71
CA THR A 179 -30.93 14.98 -13.42
C THR A 179 -29.88 14.33 -12.49
N ILE A 180 -28.63 14.19 -12.94
CA ILE A 180 -27.51 14.02 -12.00
C ILE A 180 -26.67 15.29 -12.07
N GLN A 181 -27.08 16.33 -11.37
CA GLN A 181 -26.18 17.41 -10.95
C GLN A 181 -25.25 16.82 -9.88
N ASN A 182 -24.37 15.89 -10.28
CA ASN A 182 -23.30 15.46 -9.40
C ASN A 182 -22.21 16.51 -9.44
N SER A 183 -21.89 17.04 -8.27
CA SER A 183 -20.71 17.88 -8.12
C SER A 183 -19.60 16.98 -7.61
N THR A 184 -18.69 16.56 -8.48
CA THR A 184 -17.50 15.82 -8.08
C THR A 184 -16.34 16.78 -7.96
N SER A 185 -15.74 16.83 -6.77
CA SER A 185 -14.53 17.58 -6.49
C SER A 185 -13.40 16.63 -6.13
N ILE A 186 -12.23 16.86 -6.71
CA ILE A 186 -11.00 16.17 -6.36
C ILE A 186 -10.04 17.20 -5.77
N LYS A 187 -9.46 16.87 -4.62
CA LYS A 187 -8.41 17.65 -3.96
C LYS A 187 -7.16 16.80 -3.88
N VAL A 188 -6.00 17.44 -3.97
CA VAL A 188 -4.70 16.79 -3.78
C VAL A 188 -4.04 17.42 -2.56
N ASP A 189 -3.58 16.60 -1.62
CA ASP A 189 -2.86 17.07 -0.45
C ASP A 189 -1.39 17.41 -0.77
N ASP A 190 -0.65 17.87 0.23
CA ASP A 190 0.78 18.20 0.12
C ASP A 190 1.68 16.97 -0.06
N GLN A 191 1.16 15.77 0.22
CA GLN A 191 1.83 14.49 0.03
C GLN A 191 1.59 13.91 -1.37
N GLY A 192 0.65 14.48 -2.14
CA GLY A 192 0.27 14.04 -3.49
C GLY A 192 -0.84 12.99 -3.53
N LEU A 193 -1.56 12.77 -2.43
CA LEU A 193 -2.71 11.88 -2.36
C LEU A 193 -4.00 12.60 -2.73
N TYR A 194 -4.95 11.84 -3.27
CA TYR A 194 -6.23 12.35 -3.75
C TYR A 194 -7.34 12.13 -2.72
N ASP A 195 -8.10 13.19 -2.48
CA ASP A 195 -9.39 13.17 -1.78
C ASP A 195 -10.49 13.46 -2.79
N ILE A 196 -11.41 12.51 -2.97
CA ILE A 196 -12.53 12.61 -3.89
C ILE A 196 -13.83 12.74 -3.10
N THR A 197 -14.68 13.68 -3.51
CA THR A 197 -16.00 13.88 -2.94
C THR A 197 -16.99 14.13 -4.08
N SER A 198 -18.14 13.49 -4.04
CA SER A 198 -19.23 13.72 -4.99
C SER A 198 -20.55 13.84 -4.26
N THR A 199 -21.39 14.79 -4.66
CA THR A 199 -22.73 14.97 -4.10
C THR A 199 -23.79 14.69 -5.15
N LYS A 200 -24.90 14.01 -4.83
CA LYS A 200 -26.08 13.92 -5.71
C LYS A 200 -27.39 13.99 -4.92
N GLN A 201 -28.50 14.20 -5.61
CA GLN A 201 -29.84 14.07 -5.04
C GLN A 201 -30.13 12.63 -4.60
N PHE A 202 -30.73 12.46 -3.43
CA PHE A 202 -31.06 11.16 -2.86
C PHE A 202 -32.26 10.53 -3.58
N SER A 203 -32.05 9.32 -4.12
CA SER A 203 -33.14 8.57 -4.74
C SER A 203 -33.89 7.74 -3.69
N ARG A 204 -34.95 8.30 -3.10
CA ARG A 204 -35.71 7.70 -1.97
C ARG A 204 -36.19 6.27 -2.19
N ASN A 205 -36.59 5.93 -3.41
CA ASN A 205 -37.14 4.61 -3.75
C ASN A 205 -36.10 3.63 -4.33
N LEU A 206 -34.83 4.02 -4.40
CA LEU A 206 -33.76 3.24 -4.98
C LEU A 206 -32.67 3.02 -3.93
N THR A 207 -31.93 1.93 -4.06
CA THR A 207 -30.63 1.81 -3.39
C THR A 207 -29.67 2.75 -4.10
N ASN A 208 -29.11 3.73 -3.41
CA ASN A 208 -28.11 4.63 -3.98
C ASN A 208 -26.75 3.99 -3.81
N ILE A 209 -26.00 3.88 -4.89
CA ILE A 209 -24.71 3.18 -4.92
C ILE A 209 -23.66 4.17 -5.38
N CYS A 210 -22.62 4.36 -4.57
CA CYS A 210 -21.44 5.13 -4.92
C CYS A 210 -20.25 4.20 -5.07
N THR A 211 -19.57 4.26 -6.20
CA THR A 211 -18.40 3.44 -6.47
C THR A 211 -17.18 4.32 -6.71
N VAL A 212 -16.11 4.10 -5.95
CA VAL A 212 -14.82 4.75 -6.11
C VAL A 212 -13.82 3.73 -6.64
N THR A 213 -13.17 4.08 -7.75
CA THR A 213 -12.19 3.23 -8.44
C THR A 213 -10.86 3.97 -8.53
N SER A 214 -9.76 3.30 -8.17
CA SER A 214 -8.39 3.79 -8.41
C SER A 214 -7.50 2.63 -8.81
N GLY A 215 -6.83 2.76 -9.95
CA GLY A 215 -6.06 1.66 -10.55
C GLY A 215 -6.95 0.44 -10.82
N THR A 216 -6.60 -0.69 -10.21
CA THR A 216 -7.35 -1.96 -10.30
C THR A 216 -8.29 -2.20 -9.11
N VAL A 217 -8.31 -1.29 -8.12
CA VAL A 217 -9.11 -1.43 -6.91
C VAL A 217 -10.39 -0.62 -7.05
N GLU A 218 -11.50 -1.26 -6.73
CA GLU A 218 -12.83 -0.66 -6.67
C GLU A 218 -13.45 -0.91 -5.30
N ARG A 219 -14.10 0.11 -4.74
CA ARG A 219 -14.93 -0.02 -3.55
C ARG A 219 -16.24 0.73 -3.72
N THR A 220 -17.27 0.21 -3.07
CA THR A 220 -18.62 0.72 -3.19
C THR A 220 -19.21 0.96 -1.81
N ALA A 221 -19.95 2.04 -1.67
CA ALA A 221 -20.82 2.32 -0.53
C ALA A 221 -22.26 2.43 -1.00
N THR A 222 -23.20 1.95 -0.19
CA THR A 222 -24.62 1.94 -0.54
C THR A 222 -25.45 2.61 0.53
N LEU A 223 -26.46 3.37 0.11
CA LEU A 223 -27.44 3.98 0.99
C LEU A 223 -28.85 3.74 0.48
N LYS A 224 -29.69 3.11 1.31
CA LYS A 224 -31.10 2.87 1.02
C LYS A 224 -31.97 3.43 2.14
N GLN A 225 -33.11 4.01 1.78
CA GLN A 225 -34.11 4.37 2.77
C GLN A 225 -34.73 3.09 3.35
N GLN A 226 -34.36 2.71 4.57
CA GLN A 226 -35.11 1.73 5.33
C GLN A 226 -36.32 2.42 5.95
N GLY A 227 -37.49 1.76 5.90
CA GLY A 227 -38.70 2.26 6.54
C GLY A 227 -38.41 2.65 7.99
N ASN A 228 -38.50 3.94 8.26
CA ASN A 228 -38.36 4.58 9.58
C ASN A 228 -37.10 4.31 10.42
N GLN A 229 -35.95 3.95 9.85
CA GLN A 229 -34.63 4.08 10.53
C GLN A 229 -33.47 3.86 9.54
N SER A 230 -32.49 4.77 9.53
CA SER A 230 -31.26 4.69 8.73
C SER A 230 -30.18 3.86 9.44
N ILE A 231 -29.66 2.81 8.79
CA ILE A 231 -28.51 2.03 9.27
C ILE A 231 -27.39 2.17 8.24
N ASN A 232 -26.22 2.64 8.68
CA ASN A 232 -24.99 2.65 7.89
C ASN A 232 -24.41 1.24 7.88
N SER A 233 -24.19 0.67 6.71
CA SER A 233 -23.56 -0.64 6.52
C SER A 233 -22.47 -0.57 5.46
#